data_AF-A0A497XB38-F1
#
_entry.id   AF-A0A497XB38-F1
#
_cell.length_a   1.000
_cell.length_b   1.000
_cell.length_c   1.000
_cell.angle_alpha   90.00
_cell.angle_beta   90.00
_cell.angle_gamma   90.00
#
_symmetry.space_group_name_H-M   'P 1'
#
loop_
_entity.id
_entity.type
_entity.pdbx_description
1 polymer ?
#
loop_
_entity_poly.entity_id
_entity_poly.type
_entity_poly.pdbx_seq_one_letter_code
_entity_poly.pdbx_strand_id
1 'polypeptide(L)'
;MTPRRLLLALAAALLLGGCAATPWTSGEAREVIELLDFHDRMVGMATDEQRREYQAALAAFEKQPGDTQRLRLALLLTQPRAPWRDDARALQLLAGMEPIPAGQPSPRRDLAVLIQKLVAERQRQIRDEHRKVEDLQQKLDSLRAIDRETRQKPPRR
;
A
#
# COMPACT_ATOMS: atom_id res chain seq x y z
N MET A 1 27.84 -17.52 -48.24
CA MET A 1 27.11 -16.65 -47.30
C MET A 1 28.12 -15.70 -46.67
N THR A 2 27.98 -14.40 -46.90
CA THR A 2 29.05 -13.42 -46.61
C THR A 2 29.11 -13.09 -45.11
N PRO A 3 30.32 -12.97 -44.51
CA PRO A 3 30.52 -12.73 -43.07
C PRO A 3 29.86 -11.43 -42.57
N ARG A 4 29.57 -10.52 -43.50
CA ARG A 4 28.88 -9.25 -43.27
C ARG A 4 27.41 -9.43 -42.83
N ARG A 5 26.74 -10.51 -43.25
CA ARG A 5 25.35 -10.81 -42.84
C ARG A 5 25.26 -11.44 -41.45
N LEU A 6 26.30 -12.19 -41.04
CA LEU A 6 26.42 -12.75 -39.68
C LEU A 6 26.69 -11.65 -38.63
N LEU A 7 27.53 -10.66 -38.97
CA LEU A 7 27.77 -9.50 -38.10
C LEU A 7 26.53 -8.63 -37.89
N LEU A 8 25.70 -8.45 -38.93
CA LEU A 8 24.44 -7.71 -38.83
C LEU A 8 23.39 -8.44 -37.99
N ALA A 9 23.33 -9.78 -38.05
CA ALA A 9 22.41 -10.56 -37.23
C ALA A 9 22.81 -10.56 -35.74
N LEU A 10 24.11 -10.56 -35.43
CA LEU A 10 24.61 -10.52 -34.05
C LEU A 10 24.38 -9.15 -33.38
N ALA A 11 24.52 -8.05 -34.16
CA ALA A 11 24.21 -6.70 -33.68
C ALA A 11 22.70 -6.48 -33.45
N ALA A 12 21.83 -7.09 -34.27
CA ALA A 12 20.38 -7.03 -34.08
C ALA A 12 19.90 -7.82 -32.85
N ALA A 13 20.56 -8.95 -32.52
CA ALA A 13 20.25 -9.72 -31.32
C ALA A 13 20.64 -9.00 -30.02
N LEU A 14 21.70 -8.18 -30.04
CA LEU A 14 22.11 -7.33 -28.91
C LEU A 14 21.19 -6.12 -28.68
N LEU A 15 20.46 -5.68 -29.70
CA LEU A 15 19.52 -4.55 -29.60
C LEU A 15 18.10 -4.97 -29.15
N LEU A 16 17.77 -6.26 -29.20
CA LEU A 16 16.48 -6.79 -28.78
C LEU A 16 16.48 -7.39 -27.35
N GLY A 17 17.64 -7.61 -26.75
CA GLY A 17 17.79 -8.07 -25.36
C GLY A 17 17.88 -6.96 -24.30
N GLY A 18 17.75 -5.69 -24.72
CA GLY A 18 18.20 -4.52 -23.96
C GLY A 18 17.09 -3.69 -23.32
N CYS A 19 16.07 -4.28 -22.70
CA CYS A 19 15.40 -3.60 -21.59
C CYS A 19 16.35 -3.68 -20.39
N ALA A 20 17.39 -2.86 -20.41
CA ALA A 20 18.44 -2.84 -19.41
C ALA A 20 17.82 -2.48 -18.05
N ALA A 21 17.53 -3.50 -17.24
CA ALA A 21 17.58 -3.37 -15.80
C ALA A 21 19.02 -2.93 -15.51
N THR A 22 19.21 -1.65 -15.24
CA THR A 22 20.50 -1.15 -14.79
C THR A 22 20.91 -1.93 -13.53
N PRO A 23 22.21 -2.15 -13.29
CA PRO A 23 22.67 -2.99 -12.17
C PRO A 23 22.09 -2.57 -10.81
N TRP A 24 21.83 -1.26 -10.64
CA TRP A 24 21.22 -0.72 -9.42
C TRP A 24 19.73 -1.06 -9.28
N THR A 25 18.94 -1.12 -10.36
CA THR A 25 17.52 -1.50 -10.26
C THR A 25 17.34 -2.98 -10.02
N SER A 26 18.30 -3.82 -10.42
CA SER A 26 18.23 -5.27 -10.20
C SER A 26 18.30 -5.63 -8.71
N GLY A 27 19.13 -4.92 -7.94
CA GLY A 27 19.19 -5.07 -6.48
C GLY A 27 17.90 -4.61 -5.81
N GLU A 28 17.43 -3.39 -6.12
CA GLU A 28 16.19 -2.87 -5.57
C GLU A 28 14.95 -3.71 -5.94
N ALA A 29 14.90 -4.22 -7.18
CA ALA A 29 13.81 -5.08 -7.62
C ALA A 29 13.75 -6.37 -6.79
N ARG A 30 14.92 -6.98 -6.51
CA ARG A 30 14.99 -8.15 -5.64
C ARG A 30 14.53 -7.84 -4.22
N GLU A 31 14.95 -6.72 -3.64
CA GLU A 31 14.49 -6.29 -2.31
C GLU A 31 12.97 -6.12 -2.27
N VAL A 32 12.39 -5.50 -3.31
CA VAL A 32 10.93 -5.33 -3.42
C VAL A 32 10.21 -6.67 -3.54
N ILE A 33 10.74 -7.61 -4.33
CA ILE A 33 10.17 -8.97 -4.44
C ILE A 33 10.20 -9.64 -3.06
N GLU A 34 11.31 -9.58 -2.33
CA GLU A 34 11.44 -10.16 -0.99
C GLU A 34 10.45 -9.52 0.01
N LEU A 35 10.18 -8.22 -0.12
CA LEU A 35 9.17 -7.52 0.69
C LEU A 35 7.74 -7.97 0.36
N LEU A 36 7.44 -8.19 -0.93
CA LEU A 36 6.12 -8.67 -1.36
C LEU A 36 5.89 -10.11 -0.93
N ASP A 37 6.89 -10.99 -1.09
CA ASP A 37 6.84 -12.38 -0.60
C ASP A 37 6.68 -12.42 0.92
N PHE A 38 7.36 -11.52 1.64
CA PHE A 38 7.19 -11.36 3.07
C PHE A 38 5.74 -10.96 3.42
N HIS A 39 5.17 -9.99 2.70
CA HIS A 39 3.79 -9.54 2.93
C HIS A 39 2.77 -10.66 2.65
N ASP A 40 2.97 -11.43 1.58
CA ASP A 40 2.10 -12.56 1.26
C ASP A 40 2.12 -13.63 2.36
N ARG A 41 3.32 -14.02 2.83
CA ARG A 41 3.47 -14.97 3.95
C ARG A 41 2.80 -14.46 5.23
N MET A 42 2.92 -13.17 5.51
CA MET A 42 2.32 -12.55 6.70
C MET A 42 0.80 -12.71 6.75
N VAL A 43 0.10 -12.73 5.61
CA VAL A 43 -1.36 -12.90 5.56
C VAL A 43 -1.78 -14.28 6.10
N GLY A 44 -0.95 -15.31 5.95
CA GLY A 44 -1.22 -16.67 6.44
C GLY A 44 -0.77 -16.95 7.88
N MET A 45 -0.01 -16.05 8.50
CA MET A 45 0.56 -16.25 9.84
C MET A 45 -0.46 -16.06 10.97
N ALA A 46 -0.21 -16.71 12.11
CA ALA A 46 -0.97 -16.46 13.33
C ALA A 46 -0.70 -15.05 13.89
N THR A 47 -1.68 -14.44 14.57
CA THR A 47 -1.57 -13.05 15.06
C THR A 47 -0.37 -12.82 15.98
N ASP A 48 0.02 -13.80 16.80
CA ASP A 48 1.20 -13.69 17.66
C ASP A 48 2.52 -13.73 16.89
N GLU A 49 2.58 -14.43 15.75
CA GLU A 49 3.72 -14.43 14.84
C GLU A 49 3.79 -13.10 14.09
N GLN A 50 2.65 -12.62 13.59
CA GLN A 50 2.56 -11.31 12.96
C GLN A 50 3.03 -10.19 13.90
N ARG A 51 2.70 -10.29 15.20
CA ARG A 51 3.16 -9.35 16.22
C ARG A 51 4.67 -9.41 16.41
N ARG A 52 5.26 -10.60 16.41
CA ARG A 52 6.73 -10.78 16.51
C ARG A 52 7.43 -10.15 15.32
N GLU A 53 6.92 -10.36 14.11
CA GLU A 53 7.44 -9.75 12.89
C GLU A 53 7.34 -8.21 12.93
N TYR A 54 6.24 -7.66 13.45
CA TYR A 54 6.11 -6.23 13.67
C TYR A 54 7.18 -5.68 14.62
N GLN A 55 7.38 -6.32 15.77
CA GLN A 55 8.40 -5.88 16.75
C GLN A 55 9.82 -6.03 16.19
N ALA A 56 10.10 -7.10 15.44
CA ALA A 56 11.38 -7.29 14.78
C ALA A 56 11.66 -6.22 13.71
N ALA A 57 10.66 -5.87 12.91
CA ALA A 57 10.78 -4.82 11.91
C ALA A 57 10.96 -3.43 12.54
N LEU A 58 10.28 -3.16 13.65
CA LEU A 58 10.45 -1.92 14.41
C LEU A 58 11.88 -1.80 14.95
N ALA A 59 12.38 -2.84 15.63
CA ALA A 59 13.74 -2.86 16.17
C ALA A 59 14.81 -2.76 15.06
N ALA A 60 14.58 -3.40 13.91
CA ALA A 60 15.48 -3.31 12.76
C ALA A 60 15.55 -1.88 12.20
N PHE A 61 14.39 -1.20 12.11
CA PHE A 61 14.33 0.19 11.67
C PHE A 61 15.01 1.15 12.65
N GLU A 62 14.82 0.95 13.96
CA GLU A 62 15.46 1.76 14.99
C GLU A 62 16.99 1.59 15.00
N LYS A 63 17.47 0.37 14.77
CA LYS A 63 18.91 0.07 14.69
C LYS A 63 19.54 0.64 13.42
N GLN A 64 18.87 0.53 12.29
CA GLN A 64 19.38 0.98 11.00
C GLN A 64 18.23 1.54 10.15
N PRO A 65 17.97 2.86 10.22
CA PRO A 65 16.94 3.48 9.41
C PRO A 65 17.39 3.52 7.94
N GLY A 66 16.72 2.75 7.10
CA GLY A 66 16.93 2.71 5.66
C GLY A 66 15.62 2.49 4.91
N ASP A 67 15.60 2.79 3.61
CA ASP A 67 14.38 2.72 2.78
C ASP A 67 13.74 1.33 2.80
N THR A 68 14.54 0.28 2.81
CA THR A 68 14.06 -1.11 2.87
C THR A 68 13.38 -1.41 4.21
N GLN A 69 13.95 -0.93 5.33
CA GLN A 69 13.35 -1.05 6.65
C GLN A 69 12.08 -0.19 6.79
N ARG A 70 12.09 1.02 6.23
CA ARG A 70 10.90 1.90 6.15
C ARG A 70 9.76 1.23 5.40
N LEU A 71 10.04 0.66 4.23
CA LEU A 71 9.07 -0.07 3.42
C LEU A 71 8.50 -1.29 4.15
N ARG A 72 9.36 -2.12 4.77
CA ARG A 72 8.91 -3.28 5.55
C ARG A 72 7.99 -2.86 6.69
N LEU A 73 8.37 -1.85 7.46
CA LEU A 73 7.57 -1.37 8.58
C LEU A 73 6.25 -0.74 8.09
N ALA A 74 6.28 0.03 7.00
CA ALA A 74 5.07 0.61 6.41
C ALA A 74 4.09 -0.46 5.91
N LEU A 75 4.57 -1.55 5.31
CA LEU A 75 3.72 -2.69 4.92
C LEU A 75 3.04 -3.32 6.15
N LEU A 76 3.76 -3.49 7.26
CA LEU A 76 3.21 -4.06 8.49
C LEU A 76 2.20 -3.13 9.17
N LEU A 77 2.46 -1.83 9.15
CA LEU A 77 1.56 -0.81 9.70
C LEU A 77 0.28 -0.63 8.88
N THR A 78 0.26 -1.06 7.62
CA THR A 78 -0.93 -0.98 6.74
C THR A 78 -1.72 -2.29 6.67
N GLN A 79 -1.29 -3.32 7.43
CA GLN A 79 -1.89 -4.64 7.44
C GLN A 79 -3.34 -4.60 7.93
N PRO A 80 -4.31 -5.14 7.15
CA PRO A 80 -5.70 -5.17 7.56
C PRO A 80 -5.89 -5.95 8.87
N ARG A 81 -6.78 -5.46 9.75
CA ARG A 81 -7.17 -6.10 11.02
C ARG A 81 -6.04 -6.29 12.04
N ALA A 82 -4.83 -5.78 11.77
CA ALA A 82 -3.75 -5.78 12.75
C ALA A 82 -4.05 -4.76 13.87
N PRO A 83 -3.84 -5.11 15.15
CA PRO A 83 -4.10 -4.18 16.26
C PRO A 83 -3.06 -3.04 16.34
N TRP A 84 -1.89 -3.20 15.71
CA TRP A 84 -0.84 -2.16 15.59
C TRP A 84 -0.93 -1.39 14.26
N ARG A 85 -2.02 -1.54 13.51
CA ARG A 85 -2.21 -0.84 12.25
C ARG A 85 -2.25 0.66 12.49
N ASP A 86 -1.44 1.40 11.75
CA ASP A 86 -1.34 2.86 11.79
C ASP A 86 -0.99 3.38 10.39
N ASP A 87 -2.03 3.66 9.62
CA ASP A 87 -1.90 4.17 8.26
C ASP A 87 -1.21 5.56 8.22
N ALA A 88 -1.38 6.38 9.25
CA ALA A 88 -0.79 7.72 9.31
C ALA A 88 0.73 7.64 9.52
N ARG A 89 1.17 6.80 10.47
CA ARG A 89 2.60 6.52 10.69
C ARG A 89 3.24 5.87 9.47
N ALA A 90 2.54 4.96 8.79
CA ALA A 90 3.04 4.37 7.55
C ALA A 90 3.31 5.45 6.48
N LEU A 91 2.38 6.39 6.27
CA LEU A 91 2.58 7.50 5.33
C LEU A 91 3.75 8.40 5.73
N GLN A 92 3.93 8.69 7.01
CA GLN A 92 5.08 9.46 7.51
C GLN A 92 6.42 8.77 7.24
N LEU A 93 6.49 7.45 7.43
CA LEU A 93 7.70 6.67 7.14
C LEU A 93 8.06 6.73 5.66
N LEU A 94 7.06 6.59 4.77
CA LEU A 94 7.24 6.63 3.31
C LEU A 94 7.56 8.03 2.78
N ALA A 95 7.10 9.08 3.47
CA ALA A 95 7.44 10.47 3.13
C ALA A 95 8.92 10.79 3.42
N GLY A 96 9.54 10.08 4.39
CA GLY A 96 10.94 10.24 4.75
C GLY A 96 11.92 9.35 3.99
N MET A 97 11.52 8.79 2.85
CA MET A 97 12.43 8.06 1.95
C MET A 97 13.32 9.03 1.18
N GLU A 98 14.51 8.56 0.81
CA GLU A 98 15.47 9.39 0.07
C GLU A 98 14.91 9.82 -1.31
N PRO A 99 15.13 11.08 -1.72
CA PRO A 99 14.72 11.55 -3.02
C PRO A 99 15.56 10.89 -4.11
N ILE A 100 14.89 10.39 -5.15
CA ILE A 100 15.56 9.78 -6.31
C ILE A 100 15.69 10.83 -7.42
N PRO A 101 16.84 10.90 -8.10
CA PRO A 101 17.03 11.76 -9.26
C PRO A 101 15.93 11.59 -10.31
N ALA A 102 15.50 12.71 -10.89
CA ALA A 102 14.46 12.70 -11.92
C ALA A 102 14.85 11.81 -13.10
N GLY A 103 13.94 10.92 -13.51
CA GLY A 103 14.15 9.99 -14.63
C GLY A 103 14.87 8.69 -14.25
N GLN A 104 15.28 8.50 -12.99
CA GLN A 104 15.84 7.22 -12.54
C GLN A 104 14.72 6.28 -12.04
N PRO A 105 14.56 5.08 -12.63
CA PRO A 105 13.60 4.10 -12.12
C PRO A 105 14.05 3.57 -10.76
N SER A 106 13.11 3.42 -9.83
CA SER A 106 13.34 2.83 -8.52
C SER A 106 12.13 1.98 -8.09
N PRO A 107 12.26 0.64 -8.12
CA PRO A 107 11.22 -0.26 -7.65
C PRO A 107 10.78 0.03 -6.21
N ARG A 108 11.71 0.44 -5.33
CA ARG A 108 11.40 0.82 -3.94
C ARG A 108 10.46 2.02 -3.88
N ARG A 109 10.72 3.02 -4.72
CA ARG A 109 9.86 4.21 -4.81
C ARG A 109 8.51 3.89 -5.41
N ASP A 110 8.48 3.06 -6.45
CA ASP A 110 7.24 2.63 -7.09
C ASP A 110 6.33 1.89 -6.09
N LEU A 111 6.91 0.99 -5.28
CA LEU A 111 6.21 0.32 -4.19
C LEU A 111 5.72 1.32 -3.13
N ALA A 112 6.55 2.27 -2.71
CA ALA A 112 6.15 3.30 -1.74
C ALA A 112 4.95 4.13 -2.24
N VAL A 113 4.97 4.52 -3.51
CA VAL A 113 3.87 5.27 -4.14
C VAL A 113 2.61 4.42 -4.23
N LEU A 114 2.74 3.13 -4.55
CA LEU A 114 1.61 2.20 -4.55
C LEU A 114 0.97 2.10 -3.16
N ILE A 115 1.76 1.89 -2.10
CA ILE A 115 1.25 1.81 -0.73
C ILE A 115 0.54 3.11 -0.34
N GLN A 116 1.12 4.27 -0.65
CA GLN A 116 0.49 5.57 -0.39
C GLN A 116 -0.87 5.70 -1.08
N LYS A 117 -0.98 5.30 -2.35
CA LYS A 117 -2.23 5.32 -3.11
C LYS A 117 -3.28 4.38 -2.50
N LEU A 118 -2.88 3.17 -2.12
CA LEU A 118 -3.78 2.20 -1.49
C LEU A 118 -4.32 2.68 -0.15
N VAL A 119 -3.46 3.30 0.68
CA VAL A 119 -3.88 3.90 1.95
C VAL A 119 -4.83 5.08 1.72
N ALA A 120 -4.51 5.97 0.79
CA ALA A 120 -5.36 7.13 0.48
C ALA A 120 -6.75 6.72 -0.02
N GLU A 121 -6.83 5.71 -0.89
CA GLU A 121 -8.09 5.17 -1.40
C GLU A 121 -8.91 4.54 -0.27
N ARG A 122 -8.28 3.76 0.61
CA ARG A 122 -8.95 3.17 1.76
C ARG A 122 -9.50 4.23 2.72
N GLN A 123 -8.74 5.28 3.00
CA GLN A 123 -9.21 6.40 3.83
C GLN A 123 -10.41 7.12 3.19
N ARG A 124 -10.43 7.22 1.86
CA ARG A 124 -11.58 7.77 1.13
C ARG A 124 -12.82 6.89 1.31
N GLN A 125 -12.67 5.58 1.15
CA GLN A 125 -13.77 4.62 1.35
C GLN A 125 -14.37 4.71 2.76
N ILE A 126 -13.52 4.76 3.79
CA ILE A 126 -13.96 4.92 5.18
C ILE A 126 -14.77 6.22 5.35
N ARG A 127 -14.29 7.35 4.81
CA ARG A 127 -15.04 8.62 4.88
C ARG A 127 -16.39 8.55 4.18
N ASP A 128 -16.46 7.90 3.02
CA ASP A 128 -17.70 7.76 2.27
C ASP A 128 -18.69 6.82 2.98
N GLU A 129 -18.20 5.79 3.67
CA GLU A 129 -19.01 4.93 4.54
C GLU A 129 -19.56 5.69 5.75
N HIS A 130 -18.73 6.50 6.44
CA HIS A 130 -19.19 7.33 7.54
C HIS A 130 -20.32 8.28 7.12
N ARG A 131 -20.17 8.97 5.98
CA ARG A 131 -21.22 9.85 5.44
C ARG A 131 -22.52 9.12 5.15
N LYS A 132 -22.45 7.89 4.64
CA LYS A 132 -23.65 7.05 4.41
C LYS A 132 -24.32 6.65 5.72
N VAL A 133 -23.54 6.29 6.73
CA VAL A 133 -24.08 5.96 8.06
C VAL A 133 -24.78 7.17 8.67
N GLU A 134 -24.19 8.36 8.58
CA GLU A 134 -24.79 9.61 9.05
C GLU A 134 -26.11 9.94 8.33
N ASP A 135 -26.14 9.83 7.00
CA ASP A 135 -27.37 10.04 6.19
C ASP A 135 -28.47 9.03 6.56
N LEU A 136 -28.12 7.74 6.72
CA LEU A 136 -29.07 6.71 7.15
C LEU A 136 -29.60 6.98 8.56
N GLN A 137 -28.76 7.43 9.47
CA GLN A 137 -29.16 7.80 10.83
C GLN A 137 -30.15 8.97 10.81
N GLN A 138 -29.88 10.01 10.01
CA GLN A 138 -30.77 11.16 9.86
C GLN A 138 -32.14 10.75 9.29
N LYS A 139 -32.15 9.84 8.30
CA LYS A 139 -33.40 9.30 7.73
C LYS A 139 -34.19 8.50 8.77
N LEU A 140 -33.51 7.67 9.57
CA LEU A 140 -34.14 6.90 10.63
C LEU A 140 -34.80 7.82 11.68
N ASP A 141 -34.10 8.87 12.10
CA ASP A 141 -34.62 9.81 13.08
C ASP A 141 -35.79 10.63 12.54
N SER A 142 -35.75 10.95 11.25
CA SER A 142 -36.88 11.59 10.53
C SER A 142 -38.11 10.68 10.48
N LEU A 143 -37.95 9.39 10.16
CA LEU A 143 -39.05 8.41 10.18
C LEU A 143 -39.65 8.23 11.59
N ARG A 144 -38.80 8.20 12.62
CA ARG A 144 -39.25 8.14 14.02
C ARG A 144 -39.99 9.40 14.46
N ALA A 145 -39.64 10.56 13.92
CA ALA A 145 -40.39 11.79 14.18
C ALA A 145 -41.79 11.73 13.54
N ILE A 146 -41.87 11.27 12.29
CA ILE A 146 -43.15 11.09 11.58
C ILE A 146 -44.05 10.08 12.31
N ASP A 147 -43.52 8.92 12.75
CA ASP A 147 -44.32 7.92 13.49
C ASP A 147 -44.84 8.48 14.83
N ARG A 148 -44.06 9.32 15.50
CA ARG A 148 -44.51 10.00 16.73
C ARG A 148 -45.63 10.99 16.43
N GLU A 149 -45.51 11.78 15.36
CA GLU A 149 -46.54 12.75 14.97
C GLU A 149 -47.85 12.07 14.55
N THR A 150 -47.78 10.99 13.75
CA THR A 150 -48.98 10.25 13.32
C THR A 150 -49.70 9.58 14.48
N ARG A 151 -48.96 9.02 15.46
CA ARG A 151 -49.55 8.44 16.68
C ARG A 151 -50.22 9.49 17.58
N GLN A 152 -49.74 10.73 17.59
CA GLN A 152 -50.25 11.78 18.47
C GLN A 152 -51.50 12.49 17.92
N LYS A 153 -51.88 12.27 16.67
CA LYS A 153 -53.05 12.93 16.04
C LYS A 153 -54.34 12.12 16.33
N PRO A 154 -55.25 12.60 17.20
CA PRO A 154 -56.49 11.87 17.48
C PRO A 154 -57.41 11.86 16.25
N PRO A 155 -58.30 10.85 16.10
CA PRO A 155 -59.25 10.80 15.00
C PRO A 155 -60.15 12.04 15.06
N ARG A 156 -60.16 12.83 13.97
CA ARG A 156 -61.10 13.94 13.81
C ARG A 156 -62.50 13.34 13.71
N ARG A 157 -63.30 13.55 14.77
CA ARG A 157 -64.76 13.36 14.75
C ARG A 157 -65.43 14.46 13.95
#